data_AF-X1MJY9-F1
#
_entry.id   AF-X1MJY9-F1
#
_cell.length_a   1.000
_cell.length_b   1.000
_cell.length_c   1.000
_cell.angle_alpha   90.00
_cell.angle_beta   90.00
_cell.angle_gamma   90.00
#
_symmetry.space_group_name_H-M   'P 1'
#
loop_
_entity.id
_entity.type
_entity.pdbx_description
1 polymer ?
#
loop_
_entity_poly.entity_id
_entity_poly.type
_entity_poly.pdbx_seq_one_letter_code
_entity_poly.pdbx_strand_id
1 'polypeptide(L)'
;MARRGSLSDFWRQDASDDRVRELTSVLRGSDSLIGVMGSGVRAVWSTNGESQTWWVRTKQGKPAEMRVFLDYSPLRDLTPPFYGEAVDEVIGYAAHEGGHCLWSSADAKSEVERLLSQRQAGRRVRNVSQSVEEILRVANILEDAFIDYHVGDEWPV
;
A
#
# COMPACT_ATOMS: atom_id res chain seq x y z
N MET A 1 -29.77 2.06 -12.66
CA MET A 1 -29.62 1.68 -11.24
C MET A 1 -28.19 1.23 -11.06
N ALA A 2 -27.37 2.01 -10.34
CA ALA A 2 -25.96 1.68 -10.14
C ALA A 2 -25.86 0.40 -9.30
N ARG A 3 -25.05 -0.58 -9.74
CA ARG A 3 -24.72 -1.76 -8.94
C ARG A 3 -24.06 -1.26 -7.66
N ARG A 4 -24.78 -1.32 -6.54
CA ARG A 4 -24.17 -1.29 -5.21
C ARG A 4 -23.68 -2.70 -4.94
N GLY A 5 -22.38 -2.86 -4.81
CA GLY A 5 -21.78 -4.18 -4.58
C GLY A 5 -20.33 -4.12 -4.11
N SER A 6 -19.70 -2.94 -4.15
CA SER A 6 -18.34 -2.74 -3.66
C SER A 6 -18.35 -2.43 -2.15
N LEU A 7 -17.24 -2.68 -1.47
CA LEU A 7 -17.06 -2.41 -0.05
C LEU A 7 -17.18 -0.91 0.25
N SER A 8 -16.58 -0.07 -0.59
CA SER A 8 -16.65 1.39 -0.44
C SER A 8 -18.02 1.97 -0.71
N ASP A 9 -18.86 1.37 -1.57
CA ASP A 9 -20.26 1.78 -1.68
C ASP A 9 -21.03 1.62 -0.35
N PHE A 10 -20.58 0.71 0.53
CA PHE A 10 -21.21 0.46 1.83
C PHE A 10 -20.79 1.48 2.91
N TRP A 11 -19.49 1.77 3.04
CA TRP A 11 -18.99 2.64 4.12
C TRP A 11 -18.88 4.12 3.75
N ARG A 12 -18.77 4.46 2.46
CA ARG A 12 -18.52 5.82 1.98
C ARG A 12 -19.81 6.60 1.80
N GLN A 13 -20.37 7.04 2.92
CA GLN A 13 -21.63 7.79 2.96
C GLN A 13 -21.49 9.26 2.53
N ASP A 14 -20.26 9.78 2.45
CA ASP A 14 -19.94 11.18 2.18
C ASP A 14 -19.30 11.42 0.79
N ALA A 15 -19.60 10.54 -0.18
CA ALA A 15 -19.12 10.68 -1.55
C ALA A 15 -19.45 12.07 -2.13
N SER A 16 -18.48 12.69 -2.80
CA SER A 16 -18.53 14.08 -3.23
C SER A 16 -18.19 14.26 -4.70
N ASP A 17 -18.89 15.18 -5.36
CA ASP A 17 -18.54 15.66 -6.71
C ASP A 17 -17.26 16.52 -6.71
N ASP A 18 -16.82 17.01 -5.53
CA ASP A 18 -15.56 17.75 -5.40
C ASP A 18 -14.39 16.77 -5.26
N ARG A 19 -13.49 16.78 -6.24
CA ARG A 19 -12.35 15.85 -6.30
C ARG A 19 -11.48 15.86 -5.05
N VAL A 20 -11.20 17.04 -4.50
CA VAL A 20 -10.29 17.17 -3.34
C VAL A 20 -10.96 16.57 -2.10
N ARG A 21 -12.24 16.86 -1.89
CA ARG A 21 -13.03 16.27 -0.80
C ARG A 21 -13.17 14.76 -0.96
N GLU A 22 -13.42 14.30 -2.18
CA GLU A 22 -13.55 12.87 -2.48
C GLU A 22 -12.25 12.11 -2.19
N LEU A 23 -11.12 12.61 -2.70
CA LEU A 23 -9.80 12.04 -2.39
C LEU A 23 -9.48 12.09 -0.89
N THR A 24 -9.92 13.14 -0.19
CA THR A 24 -9.75 13.24 1.27
C THR A 24 -10.60 12.19 2.01
N SER A 25 -11.84 11.94 1.54
CA SER A 25 -12.70 10.88 2.10
C SER A 25 -12.06 9.50 1.90
N VAL A 26 -11.52 9.22 0.70
CA VAL A 26 -10.80 7.96 0.43
C VAL A 26 -9.62 7.78 1.39
N LEU A 27 -8.75 8.79 1.55
CA LEU A 27 -7.64 8.70 2.52
C LEU A 27 -8.10 8.45 3.95
N ARG A 28 -9.18 9.11 4.39
CA ARG A 28 -9.73 8.89 5.73
C ARG A 28 -10.27 7.48 5.91
N GLY A 29 -10.88 6.92 4.87
CA GLY A 29 -11.29 5.51 4.82
C GLY A 29 -10.09 4.58 4.98
N SER A 30 -9.02 4.81 4.21
CA SER A 30 -7.76 4.08 4.31
C SER A 30 -7.13 4.17 5.70
N ASP A 31 -7.02 5.38 6.27
CA ASP A 31 -6.53 5.62 7.63
C ASP A 31 -7.36 4.86 8.68
N SER A 32 -8.69 4.89 8.54
CA SER A 32 -9.60 4.22 9.48
C SER A 32 -9.46 2.70 9.41
N LEU A 33 -9.36 2.14 8.20
CA LEU A 33 -9.12 0.72 8.00
C LEU A 33 -7.78 0.27 8.63
N ILE A 34 -6.71 1.01 8.35
CA ILE A 34 -5.38 0.75 8.90
C ILE A 34 -5.36 0.91 10.44
N GLY A 35 -6.14 1.86 10.96
CA GLY A 35 -6.33 2.06 12.39
C GLY A 35 -7.00 0.87 13.08
N VAL A 36 -8.01 0.26 12.45
CA VAL A 36 -8.67 -0.97 12.96
C VAL A 36 -7.70 -2.14 13.03
N MET A 37 -6.71 -2.20 12.13
CA MET A 37 -5.64 -3.21 12.19
C MET A 37 -4.66 -2.99 13.37
N GLY A 38 -4.85 -1.95 14.19
CA GLY A 38 -4.13 -1.75 15.46
C GLY A 38 -2.88 -0.88 15.36
N SER A 39 -2.83 0.04 14.38
CA SER A 39 -1.62 0.81 14.08
C SER A 39 -1.79 2.32 14.24
N GLY A 40 -0.67 3.02 14.53
CA GLY A 40 -0.54 4.48 14.39
C GLY A 40 -0.07 4.91 13.00
N VAL A 41 -0.29 4.06 11.99
CA VAL A 41 0.17 4.28 10.61
C VAL A 41 -0.77 5.25 9.92
N ARG A 42 -0.22 6.10 9.03
CA ARG A 42 -1.00 7.06 8.25
C ARG A 42 -0.89 6.80 6.74
N ALA A 43 -2.02 6.75 6.07
CA ALA A 43 -2.15 6.77 4.63
C ALA A 43 -1.93 8.19 4.09
N VAL A 44 -1.10 8.30 3.07
CA VAL A 44 -0.84 9.54 2.36
C VAL A 44 -0.82 9.27 0.86
N TRP A 45 -1.21 10.25 0.05
CA TRP A 45 -1.06 10.10 -1.40
C TRP A 45 0.42 10.06 -1.79
N SER A 46 0.74 9.13 -2.67
CA SER A 46 2.05 9.00 -3.27
C SER A 46 2.30 10.10 -4.29
N THR A 47 3.54 10.61 -4.33
CA THR A 47 3.97 11.61 -5.33
C THR A 47 4.70 11.00 -6.51
N ASN A 48 5.11 9.72 -6.42
CA ASN A 48 5.78 9.00 -7.50
C ASN A 48 4.85 8.03 -8.26
N GLY A 49 3.57 7.93 -7.85
CA GLY A 49 2.59 7.05 -8.50
C GLY A 49 2.76 5.57 -8.13
N GLU A 50 3.40 5.26 -7.01
CA GLU A 50 3.54 3.90 -6.50
C GLU A 50 2.97 3.81 -5.08
N SER A 51 2.21 2.74 -4.80
CA SER A 51 1.83 2.35 -3.45
C SER A 51 3.03 1.70 -2.77
N GLN A 52 3.37 2.15 -1.57
CA GLN A 52 4.56 1.66 -0.86
C GLN A 52 4.53 1.98 0.65
N THR A 53 5.02 1.03 1.44
CA THR A 53 5.29 1.19 2.87
C THR A 53 6.61 1.93 3.11
N TRP A 54 6.58 3.01 3.90
CA TRP A 54 7.79 3.76 4.29
C TRP A 54 7.88 3.96 5.80
N TRP A 55 9.02 3.54 6.35
CA TRP A 55 9.43 3.86 7.72
C TRP A 55 9.99 5.28 7.75
N VAL A 56 9.22 6.26 8.22
CA VAL A 56 9.78 7.59 8.46
C VAL A 56 10.66 7.52 9.70
N ARG A 57 11.98 7.38 9.50
CA ARG A 57 12.97 7.54 10.58
C ARG A 57 12.78 8.92 11.21
N THR A 58 12.36 8.93 12.47
CA THR A 58 12.16 10.13 13.27
C THR A 58 13.48 10.90 13.39
N LYS A 59 13.46 12.17 12.98
CA LYS A 59 14.38 13.16 13.56
C LYS A 59 14.08 13.22 15.07
N GLN A 60 15.09 13.01 15.90
CA GLN A 60 15.08 13.32 17.35
C GLN A 60 14.28 12.38 18.28
N GLY A 61 14.54 11.07 18.24
CA GLY A 61 14.28 10.19 19.41
C GLY A 61 12.81 9.92 19.79
N LYS A 62 11.84 10.32 18.97
CA LYS A 62 10.44 9.87 19.07
C LYS A 62 10.24 8.55 18.31
N PRO A 63 9.26 7.71 18.65
CA PRO A 63 8.92 6.55 17.83
C PRO A 63 8.63 6.99 16.39
N ALA A 64 9.19 6.26 15.42
CA ALA A 64 9.04 6.52 14.00
C ALA A 64 7.55 6.50 13.61
N GLU A 65 7.07 7.53 12.91
CA GLU A 65 5.72 7.52 12.35
C GLU A 65 5.75 6.66 11.09
N MET A 66 5.05 5.53 11.12
CA MET A 66 4.92 4.67 9.94
C MET A 66 3.91 5.28 8.97
N ARG A 67 4.23 5.27 7.68
CA ARG A 67 3.34 5.81 6.65
C ARG A 67 3.21 4.83 5.50
N VAL A 68 1.99 4.76 4.98
CA VAL A 68 1.65 4.07 3.74
C VAL A 68 1.42 5.14 2.69
N PHE A 69 2.18 5.08 1.61
CA PHE A 69 1.95 5.90 0.44
C PHE A 69 1.03 5.14 -0.50
N LEU A 70 -0.04 5.77 -0.97
CA LEU A 70 -1.03 5.17 -1.87
C LEU A 70 -0.92 5.79 -3.25
N ASP A 71 -0.85 4.94 -4.28
CA ASP A 71 -1.02 5.40 -5.65
C ASP A 71 -2.49 5.81 -5.88
N TYR A 72 -2.69 7.04 -6.36
CA TYR A 72 -4.00 7.56 -6.70
C TYR A 72 -4.33 7.38 -8.20
N SER A 73 -3.43 6.76 -8.98
CA SER A 73 -3.62 6.56 -10.42
C SER A 73 -4.94 5.87 -10.80
N PRO A 74 -5.51 4.92 -10.01
CA PRO A 74 -6.82 4.35 -10.31
C PRO A 74 -7.96 5.39 -10.34
N LEU A 75 -7.79 6.50 -9.61
CA LEU A 75 -8.79 7.56 -9.46
C LEU A 75 -8.51 8.80 -10.31
N ARG A 76 -7.29 8.93 -10.86
CA ARG A 76 -6.80 10.16 -11.48
C ARG A 76 -7.71 10.67 -12.60
N ASP A 77 -8.09 9.77 -13.50
CA ASP A 77 -8.81 10.11 -14.73
C ASP A 77 -10.34 9.92 -14.58
N LEU A 78 -10.81 9.45 -13.42
CA LEU A 78 -12.24 9.27 -13.12
C LEU A 78 -12.89 10.56 -12.66
N THR A 79 -14.17 10.77 -12.99
CA THR A 79 -14.94 11.92 -12.50
C THR A 79 -15.54 11.59 -11.13
N PRO A 80 -15.40 12.46 -10.11
CA PRO A 80 -16.05 12.26 -8.82
C PRO A 80 -17.59 12.37 -8.91
N PRO A 81 -18.35 11.72 -8.00
CA PRO A 81 -17.87 10.76 -7.01
C PRO A 81 -17.33 9.49 -7.68
N PHE A 82 -16.21 8.98 -7.16
CA PHE A 82 -15.54 7.84 -7.78
C PHE A 82 -16.42 6.59 -7.66
N TYR A 83 -16.30 5.68 -8.65
CA TYR A 83 -16.93 4.37 -8.54
C TYR A 83 -16.34 3.60 -7.37
N GLY A 84 -17.20 2.90 -6.61
CA GLY A 84 -16.76 2.17 -5.43
C GLY A 84 -15.71 1.10 -5.76
N GLU A 85 -15.80 0.42 -6.89
CA GLU A 85 -14.79 -0.56 -7.34
C GLU A 85 -13.38 0.06 -7.46
N ALA A 86 -13.26 1.27 -8.02
CA ALA A 86 -11.97 1.95 -8.16
C ALA A 86 -11.42 2.44 -6.81
N VAL A 87 -12.31 2.72 -5.86
CA VAL A 87 -11.93 3.11 -4.50
C VAL A 87 -11.51 1.88 -3.70
N ASP A 88 -12.17 0.75 -3.90
CA ASP A 88 -11.82 -0.52 -3.27
C ASP A 88 -10.42 -0.97 -3.67
N GLU A 89 -9.99 -0.72 -4.91
CA GLU A 89 -8.62 -0.95 -5.35
C GLU A 89 -7.60 -0.17 -4.48
N VAL A 90 -7.83 1.13 -4.29
CA VAL A 90 -6.97 1.98 -3.44
C VAL A 90 -7.01 1.56 -1.97
N ILE A 91 -8.18 1.14 -1.50
CA ILE A 91 -8.34 0.60 -0.13
C ILE A 91 -7.60 -0.74 0.02
N GLY A 92 -7.58 -1.56 -1.03
CA GLY A 92 -6.78 -2.79 -1.11
C GLY A 92 -5.30 -2.49 -0.93
N TYR A 93 -4.76 -1.49 -1.65
CA TYR A 93 -3.38 -1.03 -1.45
C TYR A 93 -3.11 -0.59 -0.01
N ALA A 94 -4.06 0.13 0.60
CA ALA A 94 -3.93 0.57 1.99
C ALA A 94 -3.90 -0.60 2.99
N ALA A 95 -4.74 -1.60 2.78
CA ALA A 95 -4.76 -2.80 3.60
C ALA A 95 -3.47 -3.61 3.46
N HIS A 96 -3.03 -3.84 2.23
CA HIS A 96 -1.81 -4.59 1.90
C HIS A 96 -0.57 -3.95 2.54
N GLU A 97 -0.31 -2.68 2.21
CA GLU A 97 0.84 -1.93 2.72
C GLU A 97 0.73 -1.67 4.24
N GLY A 98 -0.48 -1.44 4.75
CA GLY A 98 -0.73 -1.35 6.19
C GLY A 98 -0.37 -2.64 6.92
N GLY A 99 -0.63 -3.80 6.30
CA GLY A 99 -0.21 -5.11 6.79
C GLY A 99 1.31 -5.24 6.85
N HIS A 100 2.03 -4.79 5.83
CA HIS A 100 3.50 -4.74 5.87
C HIS A 100 4.04 -3.87 7.00
N CYS A 101 3.43 -2.72 7.28
CA CYS A 101 3.82 -1.88 8.42
C CYS A 101 3.70 -2.61 9.76
N LEU A 102 2.71 -3.48 9.90
CA LEU A 102 2.36 -4.13 11.16
C LEU A 102 3.07 -5.46 11.38
N TRP A 103 3.25 -6.24 10.32
CA TRP A 103 3.61 -7.65 10.42
C TRP A 103 4.91 -8.00 9.70
N SER A 104 5.40 -7.16 8.79
CA SER A 104 6.73 -7.37 8.21
C SER A 104 7.82 -6.94 9.18
N SER A 105 8.90 -7.72 9.27
CA SER A 105 10.07 -7.36 10.05
C SER A 105 10.65 -6.03 9.55
N ALA A 106 10.90 -5.08 10.45
CA ALA A 106 11.60 -3.83 10.14
C ALA A 106 12.99 -4.08 9.51
N ASP A 107 13.55 -5.27 9.72
CA ASP A 107 14.84 -5.69 9.19
C ASP A 107 14.75 -6.39 7.83
N ALA A 108 13.58 -6.59 7.23
CA ALA A 108 13.42 -7.33 5.97
C ALA A 108 14.31 -6.78 4.85
N LYS A 109 14.38 -5.44 4.71
CA LYS A 109 15.27 -4.78 3.74
C LYS A 109 16.74 -5.04 4.07
N SER A 110 17.13 -4.86 5.33
CA SER A 110 18.50 -5.10 5.83
C SER A 110 18.92 -6.55 5.63
N GLU A 111 17.98 -7.49 5.75
CA GLU A 111 18.19 -8.91 5.56
C GLU A 111 18.41 -9.26 4.08
N VAL A 112 17.62 -8.70 3.16
CA VAL A 112 17.83 -8.85 1.71
C VAL A 112 19.18 -8.26 1.29
N GLU A 113 19.51 -7.06 1.79
CA GLU A 113 20.83 -6.42 1.58
C GLU A 113 21.98 -7.33 2.06
N ARG A 114 21.83 -7.93 3.26
CA ARG A 114 22.82 -8.86 3.82
C ARG A 114 22.95 -10.12 2.97
N LEU A 115 21.85 -10.75 2.58
CA LEU A 115 21.85 -11.99 1.80
C LEU A 115 22.46 -11.79 0.40
N LEU A 116 22.17 -10.66 -0.24
CA LEU A 116 22.78 -10.30 -1.53
C LEU A 116 24.27 -10.04 -1.37
N SER A 117 24.67 -9.29 -0.34
CA SER A 117 26.07 -9.02 -0.05
C SER A 117 26.86 -10.31 0.25
N GLN A 118 26.26 -11.27 0.95
CA GLN A 118 26.88 -12.57 1.29
C GLN A 118 27.04 -13.50 0.07
N ARG A 119 26.04 -13.56 -0.83
CA ARG A 119 26.15 -14.36 -2.07
C ARG A 119 27.18 -13.79 -3.06
N GLN A 120 27.61 -12.55 -2.87
CA GLN A 120 28.41 -11.80 -3.85
C GLN A 120 29.89 -11.63 -3.48
N ALA A 121 30.38 -12.31 -2.44
CA ALA A 121 31.79 -12.28 -1.99
C ALA A 121 32.86 -12.72 -3.03
N GLY A 122 32.50 -12.87 -4.31
CA GLY A 122 33.43 -13.12 -5.43
C GLY A 122 33.12 -12.38 -6.75
N ARG A 123 32.05 -11.57 -6.85
CA ARG A 123 31.69 -10.85 -8.09
C ARG A 123 31.27 -9.41 -7.80
N ARG A 124 32.04 -8.46 -8.34
CA ARG A 124 31.83 -7.01 -8.15
C ARG A 124 30.59 -6.55 -8.92
N VAL A 125 29.44 -6.47 -8.26
CA VAL A 125 28.24 -5.84 -8.84
C VAL A 125 28.29 -4.35 -8.51
N ARG A 126 28.32 -3.51 -9.55
CA ARG A 126 27.96 -2.10 -9.44
C ARG A 126 26.43 -2.08 -9.31
N ASN A 127 25.88 -1.62 -8.19
CA ASN A 127 24.43 -1.36 -7.93
C ASN A 127 23.66 -2.37 -7.03
N VAL A 128 24.22 -2.77 -5.89
CA VAL A 128 23.50 -3.59 -4.89
C VAL A 128 22.15 -2.98 -4.47
N SER A 129 22.07 -1.66 -4.26
CA SER A 129 20.81 -0.97 -3.89
C SER A 129 19.71 -1.16 -4.93
N GLN A 130 20.05 -1.04 -6.22
CA GLN A 130 19.09 -1.20 -7.32
C GLN A 130 18.59 -2.64 -7.40
N SER A 131 19.48 -3.62 -7.18
CA SER A 131 19.08 -5.04 -7.14
C SER A 131 18.19 -5.37 -5.94
N VAL A 132 18.44 -4.75 -4.77
CA VAL A 132 17.57 -4.90 -3.58
C VAL A 132 16.19 -4.33 -3.89
N GLU A 133 16.11 -3.12 -4.45
CA GLU A 133 14.84 -2.49 -4.84
C GLU A 133 14.07 -3.34 -5.83
N GLU A 134 14.75 -3.88 -6.85
CA GLU A 134 14.14 -4.76 -7.83
C GLU A 134 13.63 -6.08 -7.22
N ILE A 135 14.39 -6.69 -6.29
CA ILE A 135 13.98 -7.92 -5.61
C ILE A 135 12.76 -7.69 -4.72
N LEU A 136 12.73 -6.60 -3.95
CA LEU A 136 11.58 -6.25 -3.12
C LEU A 136 10.36 -5.97 -3.98
N ARG A 137 10.52 -5.25 -5.11
CA ARG A 137 9.44 -5.02 -6.06
C ARG A 137 8.89 -6.32 -6.64
N VAL A 138 9.75 -7.25 -7.05
CA VAL A 138 9.32 -8.56 -7.55
C VAL A 138 8.63 -9.38 -6.46
N ALA A 139 9.13 -9.34 -5.22
CA ALA A 139 8.50 -10.02 -4.09
C ALA A 139 7.07 -9.52 -3.86
N ASN A 140 6.85 -8.19 -3.86
CA ASN A 140 5.51 -7.62 -3.72
C ASN A 140 4.57 -8.08 -4.84
N ILE A 141 5.02 -8.05 -6.11
CA ILE A 141 4.21 -8.51 -7.24
C ILE A 141 3.82 -9.99 -7.09
N LEU A 142 4.76 -10.83 -6.64
CA LEU A 142 4.49 -12.26 -6.42
C LEU A 142 3.56 -12.50 -5.22
N GLU A 143 3.66 -11.67 -4.19
CA GLU A 143 2.77 -11.69 -3.03
C GLU A 143 1.34 -11.30 -3.42
N ASP A 144 1.16 -10.20 -4.17
CA ASP A 144 -0.15 -9.80 -4.69
C ASP A 144 -0.77 -10.91 -5.53
N ALA A 145 -0.02 -11.48 -6.48
CA ALA A 145 -0.49 -12.58 -7.31
C ALA A 145 -0.87 -13.82 -6.49
N PHE A 146 -0.15 -14.09 -5.41
CA PHE A 146 -0.47 -15.18 -4.49
C PHE A 146 -1.76 -14.90 -3.69
N ILE A 147 -1.91 -13.68 -3.17
CA ILE A 147 -3.10 -13.24 -2.44
C ILE A 147 -4.32 -13.31 -3.36
N ASP A 148 -4.25 -12.76 -4.57
CA ASP A 148 -5.34 -12.79 -5.54
C ASP A 148 -5.78 -14.23 -5.87
N TYR A 149 -4.81 -15.12 -6.11
CA TYR A 149 -5.08 -16.53 -6.36
C TYR A 149 -5.78 -17.17 -5.15
N HIS A 150 -5.25 -16.96 -3.94
CA HIS A 150 -5.75 -17.64 -2.74
C HIS A 150 -7.10 -17.10 -2.28
N VAL A 151 -7.30 -15.78 -2.33
CA VAL A 151 -8.59 -15.14 -2.03
C VAL A 151 -9.63 -15.57 -3.06
N GLY A 152 -9.27 -15.63 -4.35
CA GLY A 152 -10.17 -16.11 -5.40
C GLY A 152 -10.59 -17.58 -5.25
N ASP A 153 -9.72 -18.43 -4.69
CA ASP A 153 -10.01 -19.84 -4.42
C ASP A 153 -10.85 -20.05 -3.14
N GLU A 154 -10.50 -19.35 -2.05
CA GLU A 154 -11.19 -19.47 -0.75
C GLU A 154 -12.52 -18.71 -0.69
N TRP A 155 -12.64 -17.60 -1.41
CA TRP A 155 -13.80 -16.70 -1.37
C TRP A 155 -14.30 -16.38 -2.79
N PRO A 156 -14.86 -17.37 -3.51
CA PRO A 156 -15.41 -17.15 -4.83
C PRO A 156 -16.62 -16.19 -4.74
N VAL A 157 -16.46 -15.01 -5.34
CA VAL A 157 -17.49 -13.96 -5.45
C VAL A 157 -18.44 -14.17 -6.62
#